data_AF-A0A964N7Q3-F1
#
_entry.id   AF-A0A964N7Q3-F1
#
_cell.length_a   1.000
_cell.length_b   1.000
_cell.length_c   1.000
_cell.angle_alpha   90.00
_cell.angle_beta   90.00
_cell.angle_gamma   90.00
#
_symmetry.space_group_name_H-M   'P 1'
#
loop_
_entity.id
_entity.type
_entity.pdbx_description
1 polymer ?
#
loop_
_entity_poly.entity_id
_entity_poly.type
_entity_poly.pdbx_seq_one_letter_code
_entity_poly.pdbx_strand_id
1 'polypeptide(L)'
;MRQVGALRPMHMQLNPPKMCFYSAVHDGQPGHPDMALLKQPNLPVIDSGLPNQIHCVALALPSREAWLEQLAYIQSRGIKFESRVEHLALVACMFTIPTVAASNCSTNFHAKCWSNDINGAVNYCVALPTEGPEAIANCGDSYPIFAGAAA
;
A
#
# COMPACT_ATOMS: atom_id res chain seq x y z
N MET A 1 8.03 -12.11 13.22
CA MET A 1 6.92 -11.50 12.46
C MET A 1 5.69 -12.38 12.57
N ARG A 2 4.49 -11.78 12.52
CA ARG A 2 3.19 -12.47 12.55
C ARG A 2 2.34 -11.99 11.37
N GLN A 3 1.52 -12.89 10.80
CA GLN A 3 0.53 -12.50 9.82
C GLN A 3 -0.59 -11.69 10.49
N VAL A 4 -0.86 -10.49 9.97
CA VAL A 4 -1.86 -9.55 10.52
C VAL A 4 -3.07 -9.38 9.60
N GLY A 5 -2.95 -9.73 8.32
CA GLY A 5 -4.05 -9.64 7.36
C GLY A 5 -3.80 -10.43 6.09
N ALA A 6 -4.81 -10.51 5.23
CA ALA A 6 -4.72 -11.04 3.88
C ALA A 6 -5.76 -10.38 2.98
N LEU A 7 -5.47 -10.30 1.67
CA LEU A 7 -6.48 -9.94 0.69
C LEU A 7 -7.58 -11.01 0.63
N ARG A 8 -8.82 -10.56 0.61
CA ARG A 8 -10.04 -11.38 0.58
C ARG A 8 -10.99 -10.84 -0.48
N PRO A 9 -11.81 -11.71 -1.11
CA PRO A 9 -12.87 -11.25 -1.98
C PRO A 9 -13.74 -10.20 -1.29
N MET A 10 -13.91 -9.05 -1.93
CA MET A 10 -14.83 -7.99 -1.51
C MET A 10 -15.79 -7.65 -2.65
N HIS A 11 -16.87 -6.94 -2.33
CA HIS A 11 -17.95 -6.62 -3.28
C HIS A 11 -17.42 -5.97 -4.58
N MET A 12 -16.31 -5.21 -4.51
CA MET A 12 -15.67 -4.57 -5.68
C MET A 12 -14.50 -5.38 -6.28
N GLN A 13 -14.00 -6.42 -5.61
CA GLN A 13 -12.88 -7.23 -6.09
C GLN A 13 -13.07 -8.71 -5.69
N LEU A 14 -13.71 -9.48 -6.58
CA LEU A 14 -14.15 -10.85 -6.30
C LEU A 14 -13.03 -11.90 -6.34
N ASN A 15 -11.92 -11.61 -7.03
CA ASN A 15 -10.80 -12.54 -7.15
C ASN A 15 -9.46 -11.79 -6.97
N PRO A 16 -9.16 -11.31 -5.75
CA PRO A 16 -7.90 -10.63 -5.50
C PRO A 16 -6.73 -11.62 -5.61
N PRO A 17 -5.52 -11.13 -5.94
CA PRO A 17 -4.34 -11.97 -5.89
C PRO A 17 -4.11 -12.48 -4.46
N LYS A 18 -3.50 -13.65 -4.32
CA LYS A 18 -3.17 -14.21 -3.01
C LYS A 18 -2.03 -13.39 -2.40
N MET A 19 -2.38 -12.51 -1.46
CA MET A 19 -1.43 -11.67 -0.74
C MET A 19 -1.69 -11.74 0.76
N CYS A 20 -0.62 -11.93 1.55
CA CYS A 20 -0.64 -11.94 3.00
C CYS A 20 0.23 -10.82 3.55
N PHE A 21 -0.23 -10.16 4.61
CA PHE A 21 0.44 -9.04 5.26
C PHE A 21 1.02 -9.48 6.61
N TYR A 22 2.28 -9.10 6.86
CA TYR A 22 3.04 -9.48 8.05
C TYR A 22 3.54 -8.23 8.75
N SER A 23 3.52 -8.25 10.07
CA SER A 23 4.13 -7.21 10.90
C SER A 23 5.08 -7.81 11.93
N ALA A 24 6.16 -7.09 12.22
CA ALA A 24 7.01 -7.30 13.38
C ALA A 24 6.26 -6.88 14.66
N VAL A 25 6.80 -7.27 15.81
CA VAL A 25 6.26 -6.79 17.09
C VAL A 25 6.87 -5.43 17.34
N HIS A 26 6.05 -4.39 17.32
CA HIS A 26 6.45 -3.00 17.60
C HIS A 26 5.85 -2.62 18.97
N ASP A 27 6.67 -2.58 20.02
CA ASP A 27 6.28 -2.13 21.37
C ASP A 27 4.96 -2.70 21.92
N GLY A 28 4.61 -3.93 21.52
CA GLY A 28 3.38 -4.62 21.95
C GLY A 28 2.09 -4.12 21.28
N GLN A 29 2.14 -3.16 20.36
CA GLN A 29 0.99 -2.68 19.58
C GLN A 29 0.97 -3.33 18.19
N PRO A 30 -0.22 -3.60 17.61
CA PRO A 30 -0.31 -3.98 16.21
C PRO A 30 0.22 -2.83 15.35
N GLY A 31 1.33 -3.06 14.65
CA GLY A 31 1.88 -2.12 13.69
C GLY A 31 1.23 -2.24 12.32
N HIS A 32 1.46 -1.22 11.49
CA HIS A 32 1.25 -1.32 10.05
C HIS A 32 2.07 -2.50 9.48
N PRO A 33 1.60 -3.22 8.44
CA PRO A 33 2.38 -4.30 7.84
C PRO A 33 3.79 -3.86 7.41
N ASP A 34 4.80 -4.59 7.87
CA ASP A 34 6.20 -4.37 7.49
C ASP A 34 6.55 -5.08 6.17
N MET A 35 5.81 -6.15 5.85
CA MET A 35 6.05 -6.96 4.65
C MET A 35 4.74 -7.53 4.11
N ALA A 36 4.61 -7.58 2.79
CA ALA A 36 3.54 -8.31 2.11
C ALA A 36 4.14 -9.38 1.21
N LEU A 37 3.58 -10.60 1.25
CA LEU A 37 3.95 -11.69 0.36
C LEU A 37 2.85 -11.88 -0.67
N LEU A 38 3.18 -11.68 -1.94
CA LEU A 38 2.31 -11.86 -3.09
C LEU A 38 2.66 -13.17 -3.80
N LYS A 39 1.68 -14.07 -3.97
CA LYS A 39 1.85 -15.24 -4.82
C LYS A 39 1.65 -14.83 -6.27
N GLN A 40 2.74 -14.87 -7.03
CA GLN A 40 2.74 -14.65 -8.48
C GLN A 40 3.13 -15.95 -9.19
N PRO A 41 2.22 -16.61 -9.93
CA PRO A 41 2.51 -17.90 -10.56
C PRO A 41 3.51 -17.80 -11.72
N ASN A 42 3.57 -16.64 -12.38
CA ASN A 42 4.39 -16.40 -13.57
C ASN A 42 5.43 -15.32 -13.26
N LEU A 43 6.37 -15.62 -12.35
CA LEU A 43 7.52 -14.74 -12.14
C LEU A 43 8.46 -14.81 -13.35
N PRO A 44 9.00 -13.68 -13.83
CA PRO A 44 10.05 -13.70 -14.84
C PRO A 44 11.22 -14.55 -14.36
N VAL A 45 11.85 -15.33 -15.24
CA VAL A 45 13.04 -16.10 -14.85
C VAL A 45 14.19 -15.11 -14.62
N ILE A 46 14.67 -15.01 -13.38
CA ILE A 46 15.90 -14.28 -13.06
C ILE A 46 17.00 -15.30 -12.85
N ASP A 47 18.17 -15.04 -13.44
CA ASP A 47 19.38 -15.86 -13.37
C ASP A 47 20.07 -15.80 -11.99
N SER A 48 19.28 -15.80 -10.92
CA SER A 48 19.74 -15.80 -9.53
C SER A 48 19.50 -17.15 -8.84
N GLY A 49 18.76 -18.07 -9.47
CA GLY A 49 18.40 -19.37 -8.90
C GLY A 49 17.45 -19.31 -7.69
N LEU A 50 17.01 -18.10 -7.28
CA LEU A 50 16.09 -17.91 -6.16
C LEU A 50 14.64 -17.85 -6.64
N PRO A 51 13.70 -18.52 -5.97
CA PRO A 51 12.29 -18.55 -6.38
C PRO A 51 11.51 -17.28 -6.05
N ASN A 52 12.17 -16.22 -5.56
CA ASN A 52 11.53 -15.02 -5.01
C ASN A 52 12.06 -13.74 -5.67
N GLN A 53 11.20 -12.73 -5.79
CA GLN A 53 11.55 -11.40 -6.31
C GLN A 53 10.94 -10.30 -5.44
N ILE A 54 11.61 -9.15 -5.39
CA ILE A 54 11.04 -7.94 -4.81
C ILE A 54 10.04 -7.37 -5.81
N HIS A 55 8.76 -7.41 -5.45
CA HIS A 55 7.69 -6.83 -6.28
C HIS A 55 7.70 -5.29 -6.21
N CYS A 56 7.83 -4.73 -5.01
CA CYS A 56 7.99 -3.30 -4.80
C CYS A 56 8.56 -3.00 -3.41
N VAL A 57 9.15 -1.82 -3.24
CA VAL A 57 9.52 -1.26 -1.93
C VAL A 57 8.58 -0.11 -1.60
N ALA A 58 7.92 -0.19 -0.44
CA ALA A 58 7.08 0.88 0.08
C ALA A 58 7.90 1.76 1.04
N LEU A 59 7.93 3.08 0.79
CA LEU A 59 8.56 4.05 1.68
C LEU A 59 7.49 4.73 2.52
N ALA A 60 7.60 4.66 3.85
CA ALA A 60 6.75 5.39 4.78
C ALA A 60 7.32 6.80 5.02
N LEU A 61 6.55 7.83 4.69
CA LEU A 61 6.91 9.23 4.95
C LEU A 61 6.38 9.71 6.31
N PRO A 62 7.06 10.68 6.94
CA PRO A 62 6.80 11.05 8.34
C PRO A 62 5.47 11.80 8.54
N SER A 63 4.92 12.41 7.49
CA SER A 63 3.64 13.09 7.53
C SER A 63 2.94 13.09 6.18
N ARG A 64 1.67 13.47 6.19
CA ARG A 64 0.86 13.70 4.98
C ARG A 64 1.49 14.74 4.06
N GLU A 65 1.95 15.83 4.65
CA GLU A 65 2.52 16.98 3.95
C GLU A 65 3.80 16.57 3.25
N ALA A 66 4.68 15.83 3.94
CA ALA A 66 5.91 15.29 3.35
C ALA A 66 5.60 14.35 2.17
N TRP A 67 4.50 13.59 2.26
CA TRP A 67 4.07 12.72 1.17
C TRP A 67 3.50 13.47 -0.03
N LEU A 68 2.67 14.50 0.19
CA LEU A 68 2.17 15.36 -0.88
C LEU A 68 3.31 16.11 -1.58
N GLU A 69 4.27 16.62 -0.81
CA GLU A 69 5.47 17.27 -1.33
C GLU A 69 6.30 16.31 -2.18
N GLN A 70 6.50 15.07 -1.70
CA GLN A 70 7.22 14.05 -2.45
C GLN A 70 6.50 13.68 -3.77
N LEU A 71 5.17 13.56 -3.78
CA LEU A 71 4.41 13.31 -5.00
C LEU A 71 4.55 14.45 -6.00
N ALA A 72 4.38 15.69 -5.55
CA ALA A 72 4.54 16.87 -6.39
C ALA A 72 5.96 16.95 -6.97
N TYR A 73 6.97 16.63 -6.18
CA TYR A 73 8.35 16.54 -6.62
C TYR A 73 8.52 15.46 -7.71
N ILE A 74 8.03 14.24 -7.50
CA ILE A 74 8.11 13.14 -8.49
C ILE A 74 7.45 13.55 -9.82
N GLN A 75 6.25 14.15 -9.78
CA GLN A 75 5.57 14.64 -10.97
C GLN A 75 6.37 15.74 -11.68
N SER A 76 6.97 16.68 -10.93
CA SER A 76 7.80 17.75 -11.50
C SER A 76 9.03 17.22 -12.25
N ARG A 77 9.47 15.99 -11.95
CA ARG A 77 10.55 15.29 -12.65
C ARG A 77 10.08 14.55 -13.90
N GLY A 78 8.79 14.63 -14.24
CA GLY A 78 8.20 13.94 -15.39
C GLY A 78 8.01 12.43 -15.19
N ILE A 79 8.12 11.95 -13.95
CA ILE A 79 7.89 10.54 -13.63
C ILE A 79 6.38 10.33 -13.57
N LYS A 80 5.89 9.40 -14.40
CA LYS A 80 4.47 9.06 -14.46
C LYS A 80 4.09 8.12 -13.32
N PHE A 81 2.93 8.35 -12.74
CA PHE A 81 2.31 7.40 -11.82
C PHE A 81 1.69 6.28 -12.65
N GLU A 82 2.12 5.04 -12.43
CA GLU A 82 1.54 3.86 -13.07
C GLU A 82 0.20 3.49 -12.42
N SER A 83 0.10 3.74 -11.11
CA SER A 83 -1.12 3.53 -10.34
C SER A 83 -1.15 4.47 -9.14
N ARG A 84 -2.35 4.95 -8.82
CA ARG A 84 -2.62 5.80 -7.66
C ARG A 84 -3.83 5.22 -6.94
N VAL A 85 -3.63 4.76 -5.70
CA VAL A 85 -4.69 4.13 -4.91
C VAL A 85 -4.69 4.61 -3.46
N GLU A 86 -5.87 4.69 -2.87
CA GLU A 86 -6.02 4.71 -1.43
C GLU A 86 -6.25 3.29 -0.95
N HIS A 87 -5.27 2.73 -0.24
CA HIS A 87 -5.23 1.33 0.18
C HIS A 87 -4.81 1.26 1.65
N LEU A 88 -5.37 0.37 2.47
CA LEU A 88 -4.97 0.23 3.89
C LEU A 88 -5.31 1.43 4.80
N ALA A 89 -6.23 2.31 4.39
CA ALA A 89 -6.35 3.69 4.91
C ALA A 89 -5.07 4.52 4.73
N LEU A 90 -4.21 4.10 3.79
CA LEU A 90 -2.98 4.76 3.38
C LEU A 90 -3.13 5.18 1.94
N VAL A 91 -2.18 6.02 1.54
CA VAL A 91 -2.18 6.55 0.20
C VAL A 91 -0.94 6.06 -0.49
N ALA A 92 -1.13 5.20 -1.49
CA ALA A 92 -0.06 4.56 -2.24
C ALA A 92 0.01 5.14 -3.66
N CYS A 93 1.23 5.35 -4.13
CA CYS A 93 1.51 5.70 -5.52
C CYS A 93 2.60 4.79 -6.04
N MET A 94 2.30 4.07 -7.12
CA MET A 94 3.26 3.21 -7.80
C MET A 94 3.86 3.93 -9.00
N PHE A 95 5.18 3.89 -9.10
CA PHE A 95 5.93 4.39 -10.24
C PHE A 95 7.21 3.56 -10.40
N THR A 96 7.63 3.36 -11.64
CA THR A 96 8.92 2.70 -11.91
C THR A 96 10.03 3.73 -11.95
N ILE A 97 11.05 3.51 -11.11
CA ILE A 97 12.33 4.20 -11.25
C ILE A 97 13.18 3.32 -12.19
N PRO A 98 13.86 3.87 -13.21
CA PRO A 98 14.60 3.08 -14.20
C PRO A 98 15.60 2.05 -13.66
N THR A 99 16.01 2.17 -12.39
CA THR A 99 17.02 1.32 -11.74
C THR A 99 16.46 0.33 -10.72
N VAL A 100 15.16 0.40 -10.35
CA VAL A 100 14.54 -0.53 -9.39
C VAL A 100 13.16 -0.98 -9.89
N ALA A 101 12.88 -2.28 -9.78
CA ALA A 101 11.55 -2.82 -10.03
C ALA A 101 10.53 -2.11 -9.11
N ALA A 102 9.50 -1.52 -9.72
CA ALA A 102 8.35 -0.80 -9.14
C ALA A 102 8.54 -0.22 -7.71
N SER A 103 8.64 1.10 -7.59
CA SER A 103 8.65 1.78 -6.30
C SER A 103 7.23 2.16 -5.88
N ASN A 104 6.92 2.03 -4.59
CA ASN A 104 5.68 2.50 -4.00
C ASN A 104 5.99 3.52 -2.89
N CYS A 105 5.32 4.66 -2.88
CA CYS A 105 5.39 5.60 -1.76
C CYS A 105 4.08 5.56 -0.99
N SER A 106 4.14 5.23 0.29
CA SER A 106 2.99 5.21 1.18
C SER A 106 3.20 6.11 2.40
N THR A 107 2.13 6.48 3.09
CA THR A 107 2.22 7.16 4.38
C THR A 107 1.31 6.46 5.33
N ASN A 108 1.83 6.11 6.52
CA ASN A 108 1.05 5.55 7.61
C ASN A 108 0.06 6.59 8.12
N PHE A 109 -1.20 6.50 7.74
CA PHE A 109 -2.23 7.35 8.30
C PHE A 109 -2.80 6.70 9.55
N HIS A 110 -2.89 7.53 10.58
CA HIS A 110 -3.64 7.40 11.83
C HIS A 110 -4.08 5.98 12.19
N ALA A 111 -3.39 5.36 13.16
CA ALA A 111 -3.71 4.03 13.69
C ALA A 111 -5.21 3.82 13.97
N LYS A 112 -5.94 4.87 14.42
CA LYS A 112 -7.41 4.86 14.60
C LYS A 112 -8.21 4.34 13.39
N CYS A 113 -7.71 4.48 12.17
CA CYS A 113 -8.42 4.04 10.97
C CYS A 113 -8.37 2.53 10.77
N TRP A 114 -7.24 1.87 11.11
CA TRP A 114 -6.99 0.46 10.77
C TRP A 114 -6.76 -0.45 11.98
N SER A 115 -6.43 0.08 13.16
CA SER A 115 -6.04 -0.71 14.33
C SER A 115 -7.14 -1.65 14.83
N ASN A 116 -8.40 -1.25 14.63
CA ASN A 116 -9.56 -2.02 15.10
C ASN A 116 -10.00 -3.09 14.09
N ASP A 117 -9.62 -2.96 12.82
CA ASP A 117 -9.86 -3.96 11.77
C ASP A 117 -8.83 -3.86 10.65
N ILE A 118 -7.71 -4.56 10.85
CA ILE A 118 -6.65 -4.66 9.85
C ILE A 118 -7.16 -5.35 8.58
N ASN A 119 -8.11 -6.29 8.67
CA ASN A 119 -8.61 -6.98 7.48
C ASN A 119 -9.50 -6.08 6.63
N GLY A 120 -10.41 -5.30 7.24
CA GLY A 120 -11.18 -4.28 6.55
C GLY A 120 -10.27 -3.25 5.89
N ALA A 121 -9.27 -2.76 6.63
CA ALA A 121 -8.29 -1.82 6.10
C ALA A 121 -7.51 -2.39 4.91
N VAL A 122 -6.92 -3.62 5.01
CA VAL A 122 -6.12 -4.19 3.90
C VAL A 122 -6.91 -4.46 2.64
N ASN A 123 -8.24 -4.58 2.74
CA ASN A 123 -9.08 -4.84 1.59
C ASN A 123 -9.70 -3.56 1.01
N TYR A 124 -9.65 -2.43 1.72
CA TYR A 124 -10.06 -1.15 1.18
C TYR A 124 -9.09 -0.69 0.09
N CYS A 125 -9.62 -0.45 -1.11
CA CYS A 125 -8.86 0.03 -2.25
C CYS A 125 -9.73 0.94 -3.11
N VAL A 126 -9.34 2.20 -3.25
CA VAL A 126 -9.99 3.17 -4.14
C VAL A 126 -8.97 3.65 -5.15
N ALA A 127 -9.24 3.45 -6.44
CA ALA A 127 -8.42 3.96 -7.52
C ALA A 127 -8.65 5.47 -7.69
N LEU A 128 -7.56 6.20 -7.90
CA LEU A 128 -7.56 7.64 -8.17
C LEU A 128 -6.86 7.92 -9.50
N PRO A 129 -7.08 9.10 -10.10
CA PRO A 129 -6.37 9.51 -11.31
C PRO A 129 -4.85 9.45 -11.13
N THR A 130 -4.12 9.12 -12.21
CA THR A 130 -2.66 9.08 -12.23
C THR A 130 -2.03 10.38 -12.77
N GLU A 131 -2.83 11.26 -13.35
CA GLU A 131 -2.40 12.53 -13.93
C GLU A 131 -3.30 13.69 -13.46
N GLY A 132 -2.77 14.91 -13.55
CA GLY A 132 -3.49 16.14 -13.18
C GLY A 132 -3.54 16.42 -11.67
N PRO A 133 -4.20 17.51 -11.26
CA PRO A 133 -4.28 17.93 -9.85
C PRO A 133 -4.91 16.88 -8.94
N GLU A 134 -5.80 16.04 -9.47
CA GLU A 134 -6.46 14.98 -8.71
C GLU A 134 -5.53 13.82 -8.36
N ALA A 135 -4.42 13.63 -9.08
CA ALA A 135 -3.44 12.58 -8.78
C ALA A 135 -2.67 12.82 -7.47
N ILE A 136 -2.56 14.08 -7.08
CA ILE A 136 -1.97 14.51 -5.80
C ILE A 136 -3.05 14.87 -4.77
N ALA A 137 -4.33 14.69 -5.09
CA ALA A 137 -5.40 14.85 -4.12
C ALA A 137 -5.33 13.74 -3.05
N ASN A 138 -5.77 14.09 -1.85
CA ASN A 138 -5.80 13.20 -0.69
C ASN A 138 -7.09 13.49 0.10
N CYS A 139 -7.83 12.44 0.45
CA CYS A 139 -9.15 12.52 1.10
C CYS A 139 -9.15 13.09 2.54
N GLY A 140 -7.97 13.37 3.11
CA GLY A 140 -7.82 14.03 4.42
C GLY A 140 -8.38 13.21 5.56
N ASP A 141 -9.19 13.83 6.42
CA ASP A 141 -9.83 13.13 7.55
C ASP A 141 -11.05 12.29 7.15
N SER A 142 -11.37 12.23 5.85
CA SER A 142 -12.55 11.52 5.34
C SER A 142 -12.32 10.02 5.13
N TYR A 143 -11.17 9.48 5.58
CA TYR A 143 -10.91 8.05 5.49
C TYR A 143 -11.91 7.25 6.33
N PRO A 144 -12.39 6.11 5.83
CA PRO A 144 -13.22 5.21 6.63
C PRO A 144 -12.47 4.75 7.88
N ILE A 145 -13.16 4.77 9.01
CA ILE A 145 -12.71 4.14 10.26
C ILE A 145 -13.20 2.71 10.23
N PHE A 146 -12.29 1.75 10.12
CA PHE A 146 -12.63 0.33 10.11
C PHE A 146 -12.81 -0.14 11.54
N ALA A 147 -14.06 -0.16 12.01
CA ALA A 147 -14.44 -0.79 13.25
C ALA A 147 -14.57 -2.30 13.01
N GLY A 148 -13.78 -3.11 13.74
CA GLY A 148 -13.92 -4.56 13.69
C GLY A 148 -15.34 -5.00 14.01
N ALA A 149 -15.77 -6.13 13.47
CA ALA A 149 -17.03 -6.74 13.86
C ALA A 149 -17.05 -6.86 15.40
N ALA A 150 -18.12 -6.36 16.02
CA ALA A 150 -18.36 -6.58 17.44
C ALA A 150 -18.30 -8.10 17.68
N ALA A 151 -17.43 -8.50 18.61
CA ALA A 151 -17.27 -9.89 19.02
C ALA A 151 -18.57 -10.48 19.58
#